data_AF-A0AAE2XWI7-F1
#
_entry.id   AF-A0AAE2XWI7-F1
#
_cell.length_a   1.000
_cell.length_b   1.000
_cell.length_c   1.000
_cell.angle_alpha   90.00
_cell.angle_beta   90.00
_cell.angle_gamma   90.00
#
_symmetry.space_group_name_H-M   'P 1'
#
loop_
_entity.id
_entity.type
_entity.pdbx_description
1 polymer ?
#
loop_
_entity_poly.entity_id
_entity_poly.type
_entity_poly.pdbx_seq_one_letter_code
_entity_poly.pdbx_strand_id
1 'polypeptide(L)'
;MSHKLSEYDLNAKTKPQIEEKISTKNKYYFPAKISKNDAERIAESKKTKVFDKGKGPVSVAAVSLFYEPFILAEGKADLDYLRKRDFEFYFDETVHSAKIGDAIIKPVKADVGKKIKMPGVERINLTRAAKWLFNPMGGAQPLESIPSTGKQAATASWLNQHKKEIVDPSITPEKIIKMLKDSLAAKPNDSNRMLSTSIKIDLTTYLMPAYYITYKRETESKAARIDGVSGEITF
;
A
#
# COMPACT_ATOMS: atom_id res chain seq x y z
N MET A 1 -26.32 32.90 -13.14
CA MET A 1 -24.97 32.29 -13.28
C MET A 1 -23.97 32.69 -12.18
N SER A 2 -24.31 33.60 -11.24
CA SER A 2 -23.40 34.11 -10.19
C SER A 2 -22.86 33.05 -9.20
N HIS A 3 -23.60 31.98 -8.92
CA HIS A 3 -23.24 31.01 -7.88
C HIS A 3 -22.04 30.09 -8.19
N LYS A 4 -21.56 29.99 -9.44
CA LYS A 4 -20.46 29.06 -9.79
C LYS A 4 -19.05 29.65 -9.63
N LEU A 5 -18.90 30.97 -9.60
CA LEU A 5 -17.58 31.61 -9.50
C LEU A 5 -16.98 31.51 -8.09
N SER A 6 -17.81 31.45 -7.05
CA SER A 6 -17.36 31.27 -5.67
C SER A 6 -16.69 29.91 -5.42
N GLU A 7 -16.99 28.90 -6.23
CA GLU A 7 -16.34 27.59 -6.17
C GLU A 7 -14.85 27.65 -6.55
N TYR A 8 -14.43 28.70 -7.27
CA TYR A 8 -13.05 28.93 -7.70
C TYR A 8 -12.31 29.94 -6.81
N ASP A 9 -12.92 30.42 -5.72
CA ASP A 9 -12.25 31.31 -4.78
C ASP A 9 -11.16 30.55 -4.01
N LEU A 10 -9.91 30.93 -4.23
CA LEU A 10 -8.75 30.33 -3.57
C LEU A 10 -8.63 30.73 -2.09
N ASN A 11 -9.28 31.81 -1.67
CA ASN A 11 -9.18 32.35 -0.32
C ASN A 11 -10.39 31.99 0.56
N ALA A 12 -11.38 31.29 0.01
CA ALA A 12 -12.55 30.88 0.78
C ALA A 12 -12.14 29.97 1.95
N LYS A 13 -12.64 30.31 3.14
CA LYS A 13 -12.29 29.65 4.42
C LYS A 13 -12.99 28.31 4.65
N THR A 14 -13.73 27.81 3.67
CA THR A 14 -14.42 26.52 3.78
C THR A 14 -13.40 25.40 3.91
N LYS A 15 -13.49 24.61 4.99
CA LYS A 15 -12.66 23.42 5.19
C LYS A 15 -12.91 22.40 4.06
N PRO A 16 -11.88 21.66 3.64
CA PRO A 16 -12.06 20.60 2.65
C PRO A 16 -12.99 19.51 3.20
N GLN A 17 -13.84 18.95 2.34
CA GLN A 17 -14.64 17.78 2.68
C GLN A 17 -13.75 16.54 2.69
N ILE A 18 -13.83 15.73 3.75
CA ILE A 18 -13.05 14.51 3.89
C ILE A 18 -14.02 13.35 4.07
N GLU A 19 -13.95 12.38 3.17
CA GLU A 19 -14.71 11.15 3.25
C GLU A 19 -13.76 9.96 3.33
N GLU A 20 -14.04 9.04 4.26
CA GLU A 20 -13.20 7.87 4.47
C GLU A 20 -14.04 6.60 4.54
N LYS A 21 -13.63 5.58 3.78
CA LYS A 21 -14.21 4.24 3.84
C LYS A 21 -13.10 3.23 4.03
N ILE A 22 -13.09 2.58 5.19
CA ILE A 22 -12.07 1.60 5.57
C ILE A 22 -12.74 0.24 5.77
N SER A 23 -12.21 -0.80 5.12
CA SER A 23 -12.65 -2.18 5.27
C SER A 23 -11.49 -3.06 5.74
N THR A 24 -11.69 -3.83 6.81
CA THR A 24 -10.68 -4.75 7.37
C THR A 24 -11.22 -6.18 7.52
N LYS A 25 -12.37 -6.46 6.89
CA LYS A 25 -13.14 -7.69 7.13
C LYS A 25 -12.64 -8.90 6.35
N ASN A 26 -11.80 -8.68 5.33
CA ASN A 26 -11.37 -9.74 4.43
C ASN A 26 -10.23 -10.52 5.08
N LYS A 27 -10.50 -11.74 5.53
CA LYS A 27 -9.50 -12.66 6.06
C LYS A 27 -9.58 -13.99 5.34
N TYR A 28 -8.44 -14.45 4.88
CA TYR A 28 -8.29 -15.74 4.22
C TYR A 28 -7.13 -16.51 4.83
N TYR A 29 -7.15 -17.82 4.69
CA TYR A 29 -6.03 -18.68 5.03
C TYR A 29 -5.71 -19.62 3.88
N PHE A 30 -4.49 -20.13 3.87
CA PHE A 30 -4.06 -21.18 2.96
C PHE A 30 -3.90 -22.48 3.74
N PRO A 31 -4.51 -23.60 3.30
CA PRO A 31 -4.21 -24.90 3.86
C PRO A 31 -2.73 -25.25 3.66
N ALA A 32 -2.11 -25.88 4.66
CA ALA A 32 -0.77 -26.43 4.50
C ALA A 32 -0.81 -27.54 3.44
N LYS A 33 0.04 -27.43 2.41
CA LYS A 33 0.21 -28.46 1.37
C LYS A 33 1.23 -29.52 1.78
N ILE A 34 2.09 -29.15 2.72
CA ILE A 34 3.14 -30.02 3.26
C ILE A 34 2.67 -30.49 4.63
N SER A 35 2.78 -31.80 4.86
CA SER A 35 2.44 -32.38 6.16
C SER A 35 3.53 -32.09 7.19
N LYS A 36 3.20 -32.24 8.48
CA LYS A 36 4.20 -32.12 9.55
C LYS A 36 5.38 -33.10 9.35
N ASN A 37 5.09 -34.34 8.96
CA ASN A 37 6.11 -35.36 8.72
C ASN A 37 7.02 -34.98 7.55
N ASP A 38 6.47 -34.35 6.51
CA ASP A 38 7.28 -33.84 5.39
C ASP A 38 8.15 -32.67 5.84
N ALA A 39 7.62 -31.75 6.67
CA ALA A 39 8.40 -30.65 7.23
C ALA A 39 9.55 -31.17 8.13
N GLU A 40 9.31 -32.19 8.96
CA GLU A 40 10.33 -32.87 9.76
C GLU A 40 11.41 -33.50 8.88
N ARG A 41 11.02 -34.18 7.80
CA ARG A 41 11.95 -34.79 6.84
C ARG A 41 12.78 -33.74 6.10
N ILE A 42 12.18 -32.62 5.69
CA ILE A 42 12.90 -31.50 5.07
C ILE A 42 13.90 -30.92 6.08
N ALA A 43 13.48 -30.68 7.32
CA ALA A 43 14.33 -30.15 8.39
C ALA A 43 15.56 -31.06 8.62
N GLU A 44 15.32 -32.35 8.77
CA GLU A 44 16.36 -33.35 9.01
C GLU A 44 17.37 -33.41 7.85
N SER A 45 16.89 -33.32 6.60
CA SER A 45 17.75 -33.31 5.41
C SER A 45 18.65 -32.07 5.29
N LYS A 46 18.31 -30.98 5.97
CA LYS A 46 19.02 -29.69 5.88
C LYS A 46 19.78 -29.31 7.16
N LYS A 47 19.67 -30.11 8.23
CA LYS A 47 20.24 -29.81 9.56
C LYS A 47 21.74 -29.52 9.55
N THR A 48 22.50 -30.14 8.66
CA THR A 48 23.95 -29.94 8.53
C THR A 48 24.33 -28.58 7.97
N LYS A 49 23.38 -27.85 7.37
CA LYS A 49 23.59 -26.49 6.82
C LYS A 49 23.28 -25.37 7.81
N VAL A 50 22.64 -25.68 8.94
CA VAL A 50 22.12 -24.70 9.90
C VAL A 50 23.25 -24.04 10.70
N PHE A 51 24.26 -24.82 11.05
CA PHE A 51 25.38 -24.37 11.85
C PHE A 51 26.67 -24.37 11.04
N ASP A 52 27.55 -23.42 11.34
CA ASP A 52 28.91 -23.41 10.81
C ASP A 52 29.66 -24.66 11.25
N LYS A 53 30.75 -24.98 10.53
CA LYS A 53 31.59 -26.17 10.80
C LYS A 53 31.93 -26.23 12.30
N GLY A 54 31.41 -27.23 12.98
CA GLY A 54 31.60 -27.48 14.41
C GLY A 54 31.53 -28.96 14.72
N LYS A 55 32.02 -29.35 15.90
CA LYS A 55 31.93 -30.72 16.41
C LYS A 55 30.59 -30.89 17.13
N GLY A 56 29.98 -32.07 17.03
CA GLY A 56 28.73 -32.40 17.74
C GLY A 56 27.53 -32.64 16.81
N PRO A 57 26.61 -33.55 17.19
CA PRO A 57 25.43 -33.84 16.38
C PRO A 57 24.41 -32.69 16.43
N VAL A 58 23.82 -32.38 15.28
CA VAL A 58 22.67 -31.48 15.18
C VAL A 58 21.39 -32.30 15.24
N SER A 59 20.43 -31.88 16.08
CA SER A 59 19.11 -32.47 16.20
C SER A 59 18.00 -31.46 15.91
N VAL A 60 16.89 -31.95 15.37
CA VAL A 60 15.64 -31.20 15.23
C VAL A 60 14.85 -31.39 16.52
N ALA A 61 14.65 -30.32 17.29
CA ALA A 61 14.02 -30.40 18.61
C ALA A 61 12.49 -30.31 18.54
N ALA A 62 11.97 -29.44 17.69
CA ALA A 62 10.53 -29.22 17.54
C ALA A 62 10.22 -28.72 16.13
N VAL A 63 9.06 -29.15 15.62
CA VAL A 63 8.46 -28.66 14.37
C VAL A 63 7.00 -28.33 14.68
N SER A 64 6.64 -27.06 14.56
CA SER A 64 5.31 -26.56 14.91
C SER A 64 4.72 -25.74 13.77
N LEU A 65 3.45 -26.00 13.44
CA LEU A 65 2.72 -25.24 12.42
C LEU A 65 2.21 -23.93 13.01
N PHE A 66 2.48 -22.84 12.34
CA PHE A 66 1.91 -21.53 12.60
C PHE A 66 1.32 -20.94 11.30
N TYR A 67 0.51 -19.90 11.45
CA TYR A 67 -0.07 -19.11 10.38
C TYR A 67 0.43 -17.68 10.45
N GLU A 68 1.16 -17.29 9.42
CA GLU A 68 1.75 -15.97 9.28
C GLU A 68 0.77 -15.00 8.60
N PRO A 69 0.40 -13.89 9.26
CA PRO A 69 -0.45 -12.87 8.66
C PRO A 69 0.33 -11.99 7.68
N PHE A 70 0.08 -12.20 6.40
CA PHE A 70 0.41 -11.23 5.36
C PHE A 70 -0.76 -10.28 5.17
N ILE A 71 -0.51 -8.97 5.17
CA ILE A 71 -1.57 -7.96 5.05
C ILE A 71 -1.42 -7.26 3.71
N LEU A 72 -2.36 -7.51 2.81
CA LEU A 72 -2.53 -6.76 1.58
C LEU A 72 -3.37 -5.52 1.86
N ALA A 73 -2.85 -4.36 1.52
CA ALA A 73 -3.48 -3.07 1.71
C ALA A 73 -3.68 -2.40 0.35
N GLU A 74 -4.94 -2.18 -0.01
CA GLU A 74 -5.33 -1.54 -1.26
C GLU A 74 -6.03 -0.23 -0.95
N GLY A 75 -5.55 0.85 -1.55
CA GLY A 75 -6.09 2.18 -1.31
C GLY A 75 -6.31 2.94 -2.60
N LYS A 76 -7.40 3.71 -2.64
CA LYS A 76 -7.72 4.68 -3.69
C LYS A 76 -8.10 5.99 -3.03
N ALA A 77 -7.57 7.10 -3.54
CA ALA A 77 -8.01 8.43 -3.16
C ALA A 77 -8.38 9.25 -4.39
N ASP A 78 -9.48 9.97 -4.28
CA ASP A 78 -9.92 10.96 -5.25
C ASP A 78 -9.78 12.35 -4.59
N LEU A 79 -8.89 13.16 -5.15
CA LEU A 79 -8.52 14.49 -4.65
C LEU A 79 -9.11 15.55 -5.59
N ASP A 80 -9.93 16.44 -5.05
CA ASP A 80 -10.47 17.59 -5.78
C ASP A 80 -9.86 18.87 -5.21
N TYR A 81 -9.23 19.66 -6.06
CA TYR A 81 -8.51 20.86 -5.62
C TYR A 81 -8.42 21.93 -6.69
N LEU A 82 -8.16 23.15 -6.24
CA LEU A 82 -7.90 24.30 -7.09
C LEU A 82 -6.40 24.59 -7.17
N ARG A 83 -5.93 24.94 -8.36
CA ARG A 83 -4.59 25.48 -8.59
C ARG A 83 -4.61 26.74 -9.44
N LYS A 84 -3.66 27.64 -9.20
CA LYS A 84 -3.35 28.78 -10.05
C LYS A 84 -2.53 28.30 -11.22
N ARG A 85 -2.85 28.79 -12.41
CA ARG A 85 -2.05 28.54 -13.60
C ARG A 85 -2.10 29.77 -14.50
N ASP A 86 -0.96 30.10 -15.08
CA ASP A 86 -0.92 31.07 -16.17
C ASP A 86 -1.20 30.36 -17.49
N PHE A 87 -2.24 30.81 -18.18
CA PHE A 87 -2.58 30.37 -19.52
C PHE A 87 -1.90 31.27 -20.54
N GLU A 88 -1.26 30.66 -21.54
CA GLU A 88 -0.68 31.38 -22.66
C GLU A 88 -1.62 31.29 -23.86
N PHE A 89 -1.97 32.45 -24.41
CA PHE A 89 -2.71 32.55 -25.67
C PHE A 89 -1.80 33.19 -26.71
N TYR A 90 -1.69 32.52 -27.86
CA TYR A 90 -0.87 32.96 -28.98
C TYR A 90 -1.73 33.68 -30.00
N PHE A 91 -1.18 34.75 -30.56
CA PHE A 91 -1.80 35.63 -31.52
C PHE A 91 -0.86 35.86 -32.69
N ASP A 92 -1.46 36.15 -33.83
CA ASP A 92 -0.74 36.62 -35.00
C ASP A 92 -0.03 37.97 -34.73
N GLU A 93 1.07 38.23 -35.46
CA GLU A 93 1.85 39.46 -35.31
C GLU A 93 1.04 40.74 -35.60
N THR A 94 0.00 40.64 -36.43
CA THR A 94 -0.89 41.77 -36.77
C THR A 94 -1.82 42.17 -35.64
N VAL A 95 -2.01 41.34 -34.61
CA VAL A 95 -2.89 41.66 -33.48
C VAL A 95 -2.25 42.73 -32.59
N HIS A 96 -2.95 43.87 -32.45
CA HIS A 96 -2.50 44.98 -31.60
C HIS A 96 -3.01 44.86 -30.15
N SER A 97 -4.25 44.41 -29.96
CA SER A 97 -4.87 44.22 -28.63
C SER A 97 -5.98 43.17 -28.69
N ALA A 98 -6.22 42.46 -27.60
CA ALA A 98 -7.30 41.49 -27.46
C ALA A 98 -8.19 41.85 -26.25
N LYS A 99 -9.51 41.67 -26.37
CA LYS A 99 -10.46 41.78 -25.26
C LYS A 99 -10.80 40.37 -24.75
N ILE A 100 -10.57 40.11 -23.47
CA ILE A 100 -10.88 38.83 -22.82
C ILE A 100 -11.64 39.11 -21.53
N GLY A 101 -12.89 38.66 -21.47
CA GLY A 101 -13.84 39.12 -20.46
C GLY A 101 -13.97 40.65 -20.52
N ASP A 102 -13.70 41.29 -19.38
CA ASP A 102 -13.76 42.75 -19.25
C ASP A 102 -12.38 43.45 -19.37
N ALA A 103 -11.32 42.69 -19.60
CA ALA A 103 -9.96 43.22 -19.74
C ALA A 103 -9.59 43.41 -21.22
N ILE A 104 -8.94 44.53 -21.54
CA ILE A 104 -8.24 44.73 -22.82
C ILE A 104 -6.75 44.59 -22.54
N ILE A 105 -6.11 43.62 -23.20
CA ILE A 105 -4.71 43.26 -23.00
C ILE A 105 -3.96 43.40 -24.31
N LYS A 106 -2.73 43.90 -24.26
CA LYS A 106 -1.82 43.98 -25.42
C LYS A 106 -0.91 42.75 -25.47
N PRO A 107 -0.97 41.92 -26.53
CA PRO A 107 -0.03 40.82 -26.72
C PRO A 107 1.43 41.31 -26.81
N VAL A 108 2.34 40.57 -26.16
CA VAL A 108 3.80 40.81 -26.18
C VAL A 108 4.47 39.86 -27.17
N LYS A 109 5.65 40.22 -27.68
CA LYS A 109 6.40 39.36 -28.62
C LYS A 109 6.75 38.00 -28.00
N ALA A 110 6.62 36.93 -28.78
CA ALA A 110 6.97 35.56 -28.41
C ALA A 110 7.85 34.93 -29.50
N ASP A 111 8.31 33.68 -29.27
CA ASP A 111 9.09 32.92 -30.26
C ASP A 111 8.31 32.65 -31.54
N VAL A 112 6.97 32.53 -31.42
CA VAL A 112 6.04 32.43 -32.55
C VAL A 112 4.97 33.51 -32.37
N GLY A 113 5.09 34.60 -33.14
CA GLY A 113 4.13 35.69 -33.15
C GLY A 113 4.10 36.51 -31.85
N LYS A 114 2.90 36.72 -31.31
CA LYS A 114 2.68 37.42 -30.04
C LYS A 114 1.95 36.52 -29.06
N LYS A 115 2.10 36.75 -27.75
CA LYS A 115 1.35 36.05 -26.71
C LYS A 115 0.88 36.97 -25.59
N ILE A 116 -0.14 36.52 -24.87
CA ILE A 116 -0.47 37.04 -23.54
C ILE A 116 -0.38 35.91 -22.53
N LYS A 117 -0.06 36.28 -21.29
CA LYS A 117 -0.22 35.41 -20.12
C LYS A 117 -1.41 35.88 -19.33
N MET A 118 -2.32 34.96 -19.01
CA MET A 118 -3.46 35.26 -18.16
C MET A 118 -3.49 34.33 -16.95
N PRO A 119 -3.52 34.86 -15.72
CA PRO A 119 -3.71 34.04 -14.55
C PRO A 119 -5.13 33.48 -14.55
N GLY A 120 -5.25 32.19 -14.28
CA GLY A 120 -6.53 31.54 -14.06
C GLY A 120 -6.47 30.53 -12.93
N VAL A 121 -7.63 30.00 -12.59
CA VAL A 121 -7.79 28.96 -11.56
C VAL A 121 -8.39 27.73 -12.23
N GLU A 122 -7.69 26.61 -12.10
CA GLU A 122 -8.17 25.30 -12.56
C GLU A 122 -8.72 24.52 -11.36
N ARG A 123 -9.82 23.79 -11.56
CA ARG A 123 -10.26 22.73 -10.65
C ARG A 123 -9.78 21.39 -11.22
N ILE A 124 -9.04 20.65 -10.41
CA ILE A 124 -8.39 19.41 -10.79
C ILE A 124 -8.97 18.27 -9.97
N ASN A 125 -9.35 17.20 -10.66
CA ASN A 125 -9.67 15.92 -10.06
C ASN A 125 -8.47 14.97 -10.29
N LEU A 126 -7.82 14.55 -9.21
CA LEU A 126 -6.68 13.66 -9.24
C LEU A 126 -7.00 12.37 -8.48
N THR A 127 -6.98 11.25 -9.20
CA THR A 127 -7.09 9.92 -8.60
C THR A 127 -5.70 9.36 -8.32
N ARG A 128 -5.49 8.85 -7.11
CA ARG A 128 -4.29 8.08 -6.71
C ARG A 128 -4.71 6.70 -6.25
N ALA A 129 -3.86 5.72 -6.51
CA ALA A 129 -4.03 4.38 -6.00
C ALA A 129 -2.69 3.84 -5.48
N ALA A 130 -2.76 3.01 -4.46
CA ALA A 130 -1.62 2.34 -3.87
C ALA A 130 -2.01 0.91 -3.47
N LYS A 131 -1.06 -0.01 -3.62
CA LYS A 131 -1.24 -1.41 -3.25
C LYS A 131 0.06 -1.93 -2.64
N TRP A 132 0.00 -2.33 -1.37
CA TRP A 132 1.16 -2.77 -0.59
C TRP A 132 0.87 -4.10 0.08
N LEU A 133 1.85 -4.99 0.11
CA LEU A 133 1.78 -6.24 0.85
C LEU A 133 2.86 -6.23 1.94
N PHE A 134 2.46 -6.54 3.17
CA PHE A 134 3.36 -6.64 4.32
C PHE A 134 3.41 -8.07 4.83
N ASN A 135 4.62 -8.53 5.19
CA ASN A 135 4.81 -9.76 5.94
C ASN A 135 4.55 -9.53 7.45
N PRO A 136 4.52 -10.58 8.30
CA PRO A 136 4.29 -10.43 9.74
C PRO A 136 5.33 -9.55 10.44
N MET A 137 6.54 -9.47 9.90
CA MET A 137 7.64 -8.64 10.41
C MET A 137 7.56 -7.17 9.96
N GLY A 138 6.51 -6.79 9.23
CA GLY A 138 6.31 -5.42 8.74
C GLY A 138 7.16 -5.04 7.52
N GLY A 139 7.89 -6.00 6.96
CA GLY A 139 8.62 -5.82 5.71
C GLY A 139 7.68 -5.86 4.51
N ALA A 140 7.88 -4.94 3.57
CA ALA A 140 7.18 -4.95 2.29
C ALA A 140 7.56 -6.21 1.49
N GLN A 141 6.60 -6.76 0.75
CA GLN A 141 6.77 -7.95 -0.08
C GLN A 141 6.21 -7.71 -1.50
N PRO A 142 6.76 -8.39 -2.52
CA PRO A 142 6.14 -8.44 -3.84
C PRO A 142 4.74 -9.07 -3.77
N LEU A 143 3.80 -8.60 -4.59
CA LEU A 143 2.42 -9.11 -4.56
C LEU A 143 2.33 -10.59 -4.95
N GLU A 144 3.31 -11.04 -5.73
CA GLU A 144 3.47 -12.41 -6.23
C GLU A 144 3.85 -13.40 -5.11
N SER A 145 4.24 -12.90 -3.92
CA SER A 145 4.56 -13.76 -2.78
C SER A 145 3.34 -14.48 -2.19
N ILE A 146 2.12 -14.03 -2.53
CA ILE A 146 0.88 -14.69 -2.13
C ILE A 146 0.38 -15.57 -3.28
N PRO A 147 0.08 -16.86 -3.03
CA PRO A 147 -0.48 -17.72 -4.06
C PRO A 147 -1.82 -17.19 -4.59
N SER A 148 -1.99 -17.20 -5.90
CA SER A 148 -3.21 -16.68 -6.55
C SER A 148 -4.45 -17.56 -6.29
N THR A 149 -4.25 -18.85 -5.99
CA THR A 149 -5.31 -19.86 -5.80
C THR A 149 -5.13 -20.67 -4.52
N GLY A 150 -6.18 -21.37 -4.08
CA GLY A 150 -6.14 -22.25 -2.90
C GLY A 150 -6.41 -21.58 -1.56
N LYS A 151 -6.72 -20.28 -1.56
CA LYS A 151 -7.18 -19.57 -0.35
C LYS A 151 -8.60 -19.98 0.04
N GLN A 152 -8.85 -20.01 1.34
CA GLN A 152 -10.16 -20.26 1.94
C GLN A 152 -10.52 -19.11 2.89
N ALA A 153 -11.81 -18.83 3.07
CA ALA A 153 -12.25 -17.78 3.99
C ALA A 153 -11.91 -18.18 5.44
N ALA A 154 -11.22 -17.30 6.16
CA ALA A 154 -10.93 -17.49 7.58
C ALA A 154 -12.14 -17.07 8.41
N THR A 155 -13.07 -18.00 8.62
CA THR A 155 -14.29 -17.77 9.41
C THR A 155 -13.95 -17.46 10.87
N ALA A 156 -14.88 -16.86 11.61
CA ALA A 156 -14.69 -16.60 13.04
C ALA A 156 -14.39 -17.89 13.83
N SER A 157 -15.04 -19.00 13.48
CA SER A 157 -14.78 -20.32 14.08
C SER A 157 -13.34 -20.77 13.84
N TRP A 158 -12.87 -20.69 12.59
CA TRP A 158 -11.51 -21.07 12.23
C TRP A 158 -10.47 -20.19 12.93
N LEU A 159 -10.69 -18.87 12.96
CA LEU A 159 -9.79 -17.93 13.64
C LEU A 159 -9.71 -18.21 15.15
N ASN A 160 -10.83 -18.56 15.78
CA ASN A 160 -10.84 -18.91 17.20
C ASN A 160 -10.14 -20.24 17.47
N GLN A 161 -10.32 -21.24 16.60
CA GLN A 161 -9.65 -22.53 16.68
C GLN A 161 -8.13 -22.40 16.56
N HIS A 162 -7.66 -21.56 15.65
CA HIS A 162 -6.23 -21.38 15.33
C HIS A 162 -5.58 -20.18 16.02
N LYS A 163 -6.22 -19.61 17.06
CA LYS A 163 -5.77 -18.36 17.68
C LYS A 163 -4.34 -18.43 18.23
N LYS A 164 -3.90 -19.60 18.70
CA LYS A 164 -2.56 -19.78 19.29
C LYS A 164 -1.49 -20.03 18.24
N GLU A 165 -1.90 -20.48 17.06
CA GLU A 165 -1.07 -20.79 15.91
C GLU A 165 -0.92 -19.59 14.98
N ILE A 166 -1.74 -18.55 15.12
CA ILE A 166 -1.58 -17.31 14.34
C ILE A 166 -0.47 -16.47 14.97
N VAL A 167 0.53 -16.12 14.17
CA VAL A 167 1.63 -15.25 14.58
C VAL A 167 1.11 -13.82 14.77
N ASP A 168 1.47 -13.19 15.88
CA ASP A 168 1.16 -11.77 16.10
C ASP A 168 2.00 -10.89 15.17
N PRO A 169 1.39 -10.07 14.29
CA PRO A 169 2.13 -9.23 13.37
C PRO A 169 2.74 -8.03 14.12
N SER A 170 3.99 -7.71 13.78
CA SER A 170 4.68 -6.51 14.27
C SER A 170 4.10 -5.20 13.68
N ILE A 171 3.49 -5.27 12.49
CA ILE A 171 2.79 -4.15 11.86
C ILE A 171 1.27 -4.33 12.03
N THR A 172 0.62 -3.35 12.64
CA THR A 172 -0.83 -3.42 12.86
C THR A 172 -1.62 -2.85 11.67
N PRO A 173 -2.88 -3.28 11.47
CA PRO A 173 -3.79 -2.69 10.48
C PRO A 173 -3.87 -1.16 10.57
N GLU A 174 -3.91 -0.61 11.78
CA GLU A 174 -4.02 0.84 12.03
C GLU A 174 -2.79 1.58 11.51
N LYS A 175 -1.60 1.02 11.72
CA LYS A 175 -0.34 1.59 11.20
C LYS A 175 -0.32 1.56 9.67
N ILE A 176 -0.77 0.47 9.04
CA ILE A 176 -0.87 0.35 7.58
C ILE A 176 -1.87 1.38 7.02
N ILE A 177 -3.05 1.49 7.63
CA ILE A 177 -4.08 2.48 7.25
C ILE A 177 -3.50 3.89 7.30
N LYS A 178 -2.80 4.23 8.39
CA LYS A 178 -2.15 5.55 8.53
C LYS A 178 -1.15 5.80 7.41
N MET A 179 -0.23 4.86 7.16
CA MET A 179 0.76 4.99 6.09
C MET A 179 0.10 5.19 4.71
N LEU A 180 -0.96 4.44 4.40
CA LEU A 180 -1.71 4.59 3.15
C LEU A 180 -2.40 5.95 3.06
N LYS A 181 -3.04 6.41 4.13
CA LYS A 181 -3.67 7.74 4.18
C LYS A 181 -2.65 8.84 3.94
N ASP A 182 -1.52 8.81 4.63
CA ASP A 182 -0.46 9.82 4.50
C ASP A 182 0.06 9.87 3.05
N SER A 183 0.19 8.72 2.39
CA SER A 183 0.60 8.63 0.98
C SER A 183 -0.48 9.12 0.00
N LEU A 184 -1.72 8.65 0.15
CA LEU A 184 -2.80 8.89 -0.80
C LEU A 184 -3.37 10.31 -0.69
N ALA A 185 -3.51 10.82 0.54
CA ALA A 185 -4.07 12.14 0.84
C ALA A 185 -3.03 13.27 0.80
N ALA A 186 -1.77 12.97 0.45
CA ALA A 186 -0.72 13.98 0.37
C ALA A 186 -1.14 15.13 -0.56
N LYS A 187 -1.12 16.35 -0.05
CA LYS A 187 -1.50 17.55 -0.81
C LYS A 187 -0.62 17.64 -2.07
N PRO A 188 -1.19 17.76 -3.29
CA PRO A 188 -0.41 18.01 -4.50
C PRO A 188 0.41 19.30 -4.36
N ASN A 189 1.65 19.29 -4.84
CA ASN A 189 2.58 20.42 -4.67
C ASN A 189 2.09 21.72 -5.32
N ASP A 190 1.32 21.61 -6.40
CA ASP A 190 0.72 22.71 -7.14
C ASP A 190 -0.68 23.10 -6.62
N SER A 191 -1.20 22.39 -5.62
CA SER A 191 -2.51 22.69 -5.04
C SER A 191 -2.46 23.98 -4.22
N ASN A 192 -3.27 24.96 -4.63
CA ASN A 192 -3.50 26.16 -3.84
C ASN A 192 -4.56 25.90 -2.75
N ARG A 193 -5.65 25.21 -3.09
CA ARG A 193 -6.76 24.92 -2.17
C ARG A 193 -7.34 23.54 -2.41
N MET A 194 -7.36 22.70 -1.38
CA MET A 194 -8.10 21.43 -1.41
C MET A 194 -9.59 21.69 -1.24
N LEU A 195 -10.42 21.07 -2.08
CA LEU A 195 -11.89 21.13 -1.99
C LEU A 195 -12.43 19.88 -1.31
N SER A 196 -12.00 18.70 -1.76
CA SER A 196 -12.38 17.43 -1.15
C SER A 196 -11.31 16.36 -1.28
N THR A 197 -11.41 15.35 -0.43
CA THR A 197 -10.57 14.16 -0.42
C THR A 197 -11.43 12.98 -0.01
N SER A 198 -11.64 12.05 -0.95
CA SER A 198 -12.35 10.79 -0.68
C SER A 198 -11.36 9.64 -0.70
N ILE A 199 -11.26 8.89 0.39
CA ILE A 199 -10.30 7.80 0.57
C ILE A 199 -11.04 6.50 0.80
N LYS A 200 -10.70 5.48 0.02
CA LYS A 200 -11.15 4.10 0.20
C LYS A 200 -9.94 3.21 0.47
N ILE A 201 -9.92 2.52 1.59
CA ILE A 201 -8.87 1.55 1.96
C ILE A 201 -9.51 0.21 2.27
N ASP A 202 -9.03 -0.83 1.60
CA ASP A 202 -9.41 -2.22 1.83
C ASP A 202 -8.17 -2.99 2.30
N LEU A 203 -8.26 -3.61 3.47
CA LEU A 203 -7.25 -4.52 4.00
C LEU A 203 -7.74 -5.96 3.86
N THR A 204 -6.85 -6.81 3.36
CA THR A 204 -7.04 -8.25 3.27
C THR A 204 -5.90 -8.96 3.99
N THR A 205 -6.23 -9.77 5.00
CA THR A 205 -5.25 -10.62 5.69
C THR A 205 -5.22 -12.00 5.07
N TYR A 206 -4.03 -12.45 4.66
CA TYR A 206 -3.73 -13.81 4.22
C TYR A 206 -2.92 -14.53 5.31
N LEU A 207 -3.48 -15.60 5.85
CA LEU A 207 -2.85 -16.45 6.85
C LEU A 207 -2.12 -17.59 6.13
N MET A 208 -0.81 -17.44 5.99
CA MET A 208 0.08 -18.36 5.27
C MET A 208 0.63 -19.42 6.24
N PRO A 209 0.50 -20.72 5.95
CA PRO A 209 1.02 -21.76 6.83
C PRO A 209 2.56 -21.77 6.77
N ALA A 210 3.21 -21.84 7.92
CA ALA A 210 4.66 -21.98 8.03
C ALA A 210 5.01 -22.91 9.19
N TYR A 211 5.97 -23.80 8.98
CA TYR A 211 6.54 -24.63 10.05
C TYR A 211 7.75 -23.93 10.65
N TYR A 212 7.69 -23.69 11.95
CA TYR A 212 8.82 -23.18 12.72
C TYR A 212 9.58 -24.35 13.33
N ILE A 213 10.89 -24.37 13.08
CA ILE A 213 11.79 -25.43 13.49
C ILE A 213 12.80 -24.88 14.47
N THR A 214 13.09 -25.61 15.53
CA THR A 214 14.24 -25.35 16.39
C THR A 214 15.28 -26.45 16.20
N TYR A 215 16.46 -26.09 15.71
CA TYR A 215 17.63 -26.95 15.70
C TYR A 215 18.45 -26.73 16.96
N LYS A 216 19.02 -27.81 17.50
CA LYS A 216 19.91 -27.76 18.65
C LYS A 216 21.25 -28.42 18.33
N ARG A 217 22.32 -27.82 18.85
CA ARG A 217 23.66 -28.39 18.91
C ARG A 217 24.26 -28.03 20.26
N GLU A 218 24.38 -29.01 21.14
CA GLU A 218 24.82 -28.80 22.53
C GLU A 218 23.99 -27.71 23.23
N THR A 219 24.58 -26.55 23.52
CA THR A 219 23.92 -25.39 24.14
C THR A 219 23.39 -24.37 23.14
N GLU A 220 23.72 -24.50 21.85
CA GLU A 220 23.29 -23.58 20.80
C GLU A 220 21.93 -23.99 20.22
N SER A 221 21.07 -23.00 19.98
CA SER A 221 19.81 -23.18 19.26
C SER A 221 19.68 -22.20 18.11
N LYS A 222 19.26 -22.69 16.95
CA LYS A 222 18.91 -21.86 15.78
C LYS A 222 17.50 -22.20 15.32
N ALA A 223 16.77 -21.18 14.88
CA ALA A 223 15.44 -21.35 14.31
C ALA A 223 15.54 -21.47 12.78
N ALA A 224 14.56 -22.13 12.17
CA ALA A 224 14.31 -22.02 10.74
C ALA A 224 12.81 -22.00 10.49
N ARG A 225 12.45 -21.52 9.31
CA ARG A 225 11.08 -21.47 8.81
C ARG A 225 10.99 -22.34 7.55
N ILE A 226 10.01 -23.23 7.48
CA ILE A 226 9.61 -23.88 6.22
C ILE A 226 8.27 -23.32 5.79
N ASP A 227 8.18 -22.85 4.55
CA ASP A 227 6.91 -22.45 3.96
C ASP A 227 5.98 -23.67 3.81
N GLY A 228 4.79 -23.61 4.43
CA GLY A 228 3.83 -24.71 4.44
C GLY A 228 3.12 -24.94 3.10
N VAL A 229 3.32 -24.06 2.11
CA VAL A 229 2.78 -24.18 0.76
C VAL A 229 3.85 -24.67 -0.22
N SER A 230 5.06 -24.10 -0.21
CA SER A 230 6.13 -24.41 -1.16
C SER A 230 7.17 -25.42 -0.66
N GLY A 231 7.37 -25.52 0.66
CA GLY A 231 8.41 -26.35 1.27
C GLY A 231 9.79 -25.72 1.27
N GLU A 232 9.89 -24.47 0.83
CA GLU A 232 11.12 -23.70 0.91
C GLU A 232 11.52 -23.46 2.36
N ILE A 233 12.80 -23.69 2.68
CA ILE A 233 13.36 -23.50 4.01
C ILE A 233 14.20 -22.22 4.05
N THR A 234 14.04 -21.45 5.13
CA THR A 234 14.80 -20.23 5.42
C THR A 234 15.42 -20.34 6.82
N PHE A 235 16.69 -19.99 6.97
CA PHE A 235 17.47 -20.05 8.22
C PHE A 235 17.69 -18.66 8.81
#